data_AF-A0A316QEC8-F1
#
_entry.id   AF-A0A316QEC8-F1
#
_cell.length_a   1.000
_cell.length_b   1.000
_cell.length_c   1.000
_cell.angle_alpha   90.00
_cell.angle_beta   90.00
_cell.angle_gamma   90.00
#
_symmetry.space_group_name_H-M   'P 1'
#
loop_
_entity.id
_entity.type
_entity.pdbx_description
1 polymer ?
#
loop_
_entity_poly.entity_id
_entity_poly.type
_entity_poly.pdbx_seq_one_letter_code
_entity_poly.pdbx_strand_id
1 'polypeptide(L)'
;MLNKRESEVMQAVFSLCREEGRCLVAPADLLKLMPKREKYTEEKLEKILRALELDDYFEIISSDRKGEKMYVITLHPNGFAFKRSSVQMRRDMFFKVGWTIVSAVLAFLVGLLMKRLF
;
A
#
# COMPACT_ATOMS: atom_id res chain seq x y z
N MET A 1 1.43 -6.10 6.07
CA MET A 1 1.97 -5.71 4.74
C MET A 1 0.80 -5.72 3.79
N LEU A 2 0.53 -4.61 3.12
CA LEU A 2 -0.59 -4.52 2.18
C LEU A 2 -0.35 -5.40 0.97
N ASN A 3 -1.37 -6.15 0.57
CA ASN A 3 -1.36 -6.91 -0.66
C ASN A 3 -1.38 -5.94 -1.86
N LYS A 4 -1.01 -6.41 -3.05
CA LYS A 4 -0.92 -5.56 -4.25
C LYS A 4 -2.23 -4.81 -4.54
N ARG A 5 -3.36 -5.50 -4.37
CA ARG A 5 -4.71 -4.92 -4.54
C ARG A 5 -5.07 -3.90 -3.47
N GLU A 6 -4.77 -4.20 -2.20
CA GLU A 6 -5.01 -3.28 -1.08
C GLU A 6 -4.17 -2.01 -1.23
N SER A 7 -2.92 -2.16 -1.68
CA SER A 7 -2.03 -1.05 -2.02
C SER A 7 -2.57 -0.18 -3.16
N GLU A 8 -3.15 -0.79 -4.20
CA GLU A 8 -3.79 -0.07 -5.31
C GLU A 8 -5.05 0.69 -4.86
N VAL A 9 -5.92 0.04 -4.06
CA VAL A 9 -7.13 0.66 -3.50
C VAL A 9 -6.76 1.81 -2.57
N MET A 10 -5.80 1.59 -1.67
CA MET A 10 -5.30 2.62 -0.76
C MET A 10 -4.70 3.81 -1.51
N GLN A 11 -3.96 3.56 -2.61
CA GLN A 11 -3.42 4.63 -3.44
C GLN A 11 -4.53 5.45 -4.12
N ALA A 12 -5.59 4.81 -4.60
CA ALA A 12 -6.73 5.51 -5.18
C ALA A 12 -7.46 6.37 -4.14
N VAL A 13 -7.76 5.81 -2.95
CA VAL A 13 -8.37 6.54 -1.84
C VAL A 13 -7.50 7.73 -1.42
N PHE A 14 -6.19 7.53 -1.26
CA PHE A 14 -5.26 8.60 -0.94
C PHE A 14 -5.22 9.69 -2.00
N SER A 15 -5.27 9.33 -3.29
CA SER A 15 -5.29 10.29 -4.40
C SER A 15 -6.54 11.16 -4.42
N LEU A 16 -7.67 10.61 -3.96
CA LEU A 16 -8.96 11.29 -3.83
C LEU A 16 -9.00 12.20 -2.60
N CYS A 17 -8.49 11.73 -1.47
CA CYS A 17 -8.45 12.47 -0.20
C CYS A 17 -7.40 13.60 -0.16
N ARG A 18 -6.41 13.59 -1.08
CA ARG A 18 -5.32 14.59 -1.15
C ARG A 18 -4.72 14.87 0.25
N GLU A 19 -4.09 16.03 0.44
CA GLU A 19 -3.42 16.38 1.70
C GLU A 19 -4.40 16.71 2.84
N GLU A 20 -5.68 16.93 2.54
CA GLU A 20 -6.70 17.31 3.54
C GLU A 20 -7.16 16.14 4.41
N GLY A 21 -6.87 14.89 4.01
CA GLY A 21 -7.16 13.72 4.83
C GLY A 21 -8.62 13.32 4.89
N ARG A 22 -9.51 14.02 4.17
CA ARG A 22 -10.94 13.75 4.14
C ARG A 22 -11.42 13.85 2.71
N CYS A 23 -12.14 12.85 2.24
CA CYS A 23 -12.79 12.89 0.94
C CYS A 23 -14.18 12.32 1.00
N LEU A 24 -15.02 12.85 0.12
CA LEU A 24 -16.38 12.38 -0.09
C LEU A 24 -16.43 11.80 -1.49
N VAL A 25 -16.68 10.50 -1.59
CA VAL A 25 -16.47 9.74 -2.83
C VAL A 25 -17.63 8.77 -3.05
N ALA A 26 -18.13 8.73 -4.29
CA ALA A 26 -19.10 7.72 -4.70
C ALA A 26 -18.39 6.36 -4.96
N PRO A 27 -19.01 5.22 -4.60
CA PRO A 27 -18.48 3.89 -4.91
C PRO A 27 -18.12 3.72 -6.40
N ALA A 28 -18.94 4.29 -7.28
CA ALA A 28 -18.75 4.24 -8.72
C ALA A 28 -17.46 4.97 -9.17
N ASP A 29 -17.08 6.04 -8.49
CA ASP A 29 -15.87 6.80 -8.84
C ASP A 29 -14.60 6.12 -8.32
N LEU A 30 -14.67 5.43 -7.18
CA LEU A 30 -13.61 4.52 -6.73
C LEU A 30 -13.37 3.40 -7.76
N LEU A 31 -14.43 2.79 -8.29
CA LEU A 31 -14.32 1.75 -9.32
C LEU A 31 -13.70 2.26 -10.62
N LYS A 32 -13.99 3.50 -11.03
CA LYS A 32 -13.40 4.10 -12.25
C LYS A 32 -11.89 4.33 -12.12
N LEU A 33 -11.42 4.60 -10.91
CA LEU A 33 -9.99 4.81 -10.63
C LEU A 33 -9.20 3.50 -10.51
N MET A 34 -9.88 2.37 -10.34
CA MET A 34 -9.23 1.06 -10.33
C MET A 34 -8.65 0.71 -11.71
N PRO A 35 -7.45 0.12 -11.78
CA PRO A 35 -6.88 -0.31 -13.04
C PRO A 35 -7.76 -1.42 -13.66
N LYS A 36 -8.29 -1.16 -14.88
CA LYS A 36 -9.12 -2.09 -15.67
C LYS A 36 -8.47 -3.46 -15.96
N ARG A 37 -7.21 -3.64 -15.60
CA ARG A 37 -6.46 -4.90 -15.76
C ARG A 37 -6.97 -6.00 -14.83
N GLU A 38 -7.55 -5.65 -13.68
CA GLU A 38 -8.21 -6.61 -12.80
C GLU A 38 -9.72 -6.38 -12.81
N LYS A 39 -10.50 -7.46 -12.96
CA LYS A 39 -11.96 -7.42 -12.82
C LYS A 39 -12.31 -7.17 -11.34
N TYR A 40 -12.22 -5.90 -10.94
CA TYR A 40 -12.72 -5.43 -9.66
C TYR A 40 -14.25 -5.41 -9.71
N THR A 41 -14.87 -6.23 -8.85
CA THR A 41 -16.32 -6.22 -8.61
C THR A 41 -16.60 -5.33 -7.40
N GLU A 42 -17.78 -4.72 -7.31
CA GLU A 42 -18.22 -3.93 -6.14
C GLU A 42 -17.99 -4.68 -4.81
N GLU A 43 -18.38 -5.96 -4.74
CA GLU A 43 -18.18 -6.79 -3.54
C GLU A 43 -16.72 -6.93 -3.13
N LYS A 44 -15.81 -7.04 -4.11
CA LYS A 44 -14.38 -7.17 -3.82
C LYS A 44 -13.79 -5.86 -3.33
N LEU A 45 -14.21 -4.75 -3.94
CA LEU A 45 -13.81 -3.43 -3.51
C LEU A 45 -14.28 -3.18 -2.08
N GLU A 46 -15.54 -3.48 -1.76
CA GLU A 46 -16.08 -3.29 -0.41
C GLU A 46 -15.35 -4.16 0.62
N LYS A 47 -15.03 -5.42 0.29
CA LYS A 47 -14.20 -6.28 1.17
C LYS A 47 -12.83 -5.68 1.43
N ILE A 48 -12.17 -5.13 0.42
CA ILE A 48 -10.85 -4.51 0.56
C ILE A 48 -10.95 -3.22 1.39
N LEU A 49 -11.98 -2.40 1.14
CA LEU A 49 -12.21 -1.18 1.91
C LEU A 49 -12.44 -1.47 3.39
N ARG A 50 -13.26 -2.47 3.73
CA ARG A 50 -13.47 -2.91 5.11
C ARG A 50 -12.20 -3.48 5.75
N ALA A 51 -11.40 -4.23 4.99
CA ALA A 51 -10.11 -4.73 5.49
C ALA A 51 -9.15 -3.58 5.83
N LEU A 52 -9.06 -2.57 4.96
CA LEU A 52 -8.25 -1.37 5.18
C LEU A 52 -8.76 -0.52 6.36
N GLU A 53 -10.07 -0.47 6.57
CA GLU A 53 -10.69 0.19 7.73
C GLU A 53 -10.37 -0.56 9.03
N LEU A 54 -10.47 -1.90 9.05
CA LEU A 54 -10.09 -2.73 10.19
C LEU A 54 -8.59 -2.61 10.53
N ASP A 55 -7.76 -2.42 9.51
CA ASP A 55 -6.32 -2.19 9.66
C ASP A 55 -5.97 -0.73 10.04
N ASP A 56 -6.97 0.10 10.38
CA ASP A 56 -6.82 1.47 10.87
C ASP A 56 -6.11 2.43 9.88
N TYR A 57 -6.26 2.20 8.57
CA TYR A 57 -5.74 3.12 7.55
C TYR A 57 -6.65 4.34 7.34
N PHE A 58 -7.96 4.15 7.42
CA PHE A 58 -8.98 5.19 7.31
C PHE A 58 -10.30 4.73 7.93
N GLU A 59 -11.20 5.67 8.16
CA GLU A 59 -12.59 5.42 8.56
C GLU A 59 -13.53 5.69 7.37
N ILE A 60 -14.53 4.83 7.14
CA ILE A 60 -15.56 5.03 6.11
C ILE A 60 -16.92 5.23 6.77
N ILE A 61 -17.53 6.38 6.51
CA ILE A 61 -18.91 6.68 6.91
C ILE A 61 -19.77 6.69 5.65
N SER A 62 -20.69 5.74 5.52
CA SER A 62 -21.69 5.75 4.46
C SER A 62 -22.79 6.76 4.79
N SER A 63 -22.98 7.77 3.95
CA SER A 63 -24.07 8.74 4.06
C SER A 63 -24.91 8.70 2.79
N ASP A 64 -26.24 8.67 2.96
CA ASP A 64 -27.17 8.75 1.85
C ASP A 64 -27.55 10.22 1.64
N ARG A 65 -27.06 10.83 0.56
CA ARG A 65 -27.37 12.23 0.23
C ARG A 65 -28.08 12.25 -1.11
N LYS A 66 -29.38 12.59 -1.08
CA LYS A 66 -30.27 12.66 -2.26
C LYS A 66 -30.44 11.31 -3.01
N GLY A 67 -30.42 10.17 -2.31
CA GLY A 67 -30.66 8.86 -2.92
C GLY A 67 -29.44 8.25 -3.60
N GLU A 68 -28.26 8.87 -3.49
CA GLU A 68 -26.98 8.32 -3.90
C GLU A 68 -26.14 7.98 -2.65
N LYS A 69 -25.66 6.74 -2.60
CA LYS A 69 -24.73 6.27 -1.56
C LYS A 69 -23.39 6.99 -1.71
N MET A 70 -23.04 7.80 -0.72
CA MET A 70 -21.77 8.49 -0.64
C MET A 70 -20.92 7.88 0.48
N TYR A 71 -19.62 7.71 0.24
CA TYR A 71 -18.66 7.37 1.28
C TYR A 71 -17.88 8.61 1.70
N VAL A 72 -17.97 8.97 2.97
CA VAL A 72 -17.06 9.92 3.60
C VAL A 72 -15.89 9.12 4.14
N ILE A 73 -14.73 9.27 3.52
CA ILE A 73 -13.50 8.61 3.92
C ILE A 73 -12.63 9.61 4.68
N THR A 74 -12.21 9.24 5.89
CA THR A 74 -11.28 10.04 6.70
C THR A 74 -9.99 9.24 6.90
N LEU A 75 -8.87 9.73 6.35
CA LEU A 75 -7.55 9.11 6.49
C LEU A 75 -7.03 9.22 7.92
N HIS A 76 -6.56 8.10 8.46
CA HIS A 76 -5.85 8.04 9.73
C HIS A 76 -4.34 8.20 9.54
N PRO A 77 -3.56 8.39 10.63
CA PRO A 77 -2.11 8.53 10.55
C PRO A 77 -1.41 7.41 9.77
N ASN A 78 -1.91 6.17 9.85
CA ASN A 78 -1.40 5.03 9.07
C ASN A 78 -1.66 5.20 7.56
N GLY A 79 -2.81 5.76 7.20
CA GLY A 79 -3.15 6.11 5.82
C GLY A 79 -2.27 7.22 5.24
N PHE A 80 -1.92 8.23 6.05
CA PHE A 80 -0.94 9.25 5.67
C PHE A 80 0.48 8.70 5.59
N ALA A 81 0.83 7.80 6.50
CA ALA A 81 2.12 7.14 6.51
C ALA A 81 2.31 6.23 5.30
N PHE A 82 1.25 5.66 4.70
CA PHE A 82 1.32 4.76 3.54
C PHE A 82 2.22 5.29 2.40
N LYS A 83 2.14 6.58 2.05
CA LYS A 83 2.98 7.17 0.99
C LYS A 83 4.46 7.24 1.39
N ARG A 84 4.76 7.50 2.66
CA ARG A 84 6.15 7.57 3.18
C ARG A 84 6.71 6.16 3.43
N SER A 85 5.92 5.30 4.06
CA SER A 85 6.27 3.93 4.43
C SER A 85 6.48 3.03 3.21
N SER A 86 5.69 3.17 2.15
CA SER A 86 5.88 2.39 0.91
C SER A 86 7.23 2.69 0.22
N VAL A 87 7.68 3.95 0.23
CA VAL A 87 8.98 4.35 -0.30
C VAL A 87 10.12 3.89 0.61
N GLN A 88 9.95 4.04 1.92
CA GLN A 88 10.97 3.65 2.90
C GLN A 88 11.19 2.13 2.94
N MET A 89 10.10 1.36 2.92
CA MET A 89 10.12 -0.10 2.90
C MET A 89 10.86 -0.66 1.67
N ARG A 90 10.70 0.00 0.51
CA ARG A 90 11.43 -0.39 -0.70
C ARG A 90 12.94 -0.14 -0.56
N ARG A 91 13.34 0.99 0.02
CA ARG A 91 14.76 1.29 0.27
C ARG A 91 15.37 0.32 1.28
N ASP A 92 14.68 0.03 2.37
CA ASP A 92 15.16 -0.89 3.40
C ASP A 92 15.38 -2.31 2.86
N MET A 93 14.48 -2.78 1.98
CA MET A 93 14.70 -4.07 1.30
C MET A 93 15.94 -4.06 0.40
N PHE A 94 16.16 -2.99 -0.39
CA PHE A 94 17.36 -2.88 -1.22
C PHE A 94 18.65 -2.85 -0.38
N PHE A 95 18.65 -2.11 0.74
CA PHE A 95 19.80 -2.08 1.65
C PHE A 95 20.07 -3.45 2.28
N LYS A 96 19.03 -4.17 2.73
CA LYS A 96 19.18 -5.52 3.29
C LYS A 96 19.73 -6.51 2.27
N VAL A 97 19.18 -6.52 1.04
CA VAL A 97 19.65 -7.41 -0.03
C VAL A 97 21.10 -7.07 -0.41
N GLY A 98 21.44 -5.78 -0.52
CA GLY A 98 22.81 -5.34 -0.77
C GLY A 98 23.78 -5.82 0.32
N TRP A 99 23.42 -5.67 1.60
CA TRP A 99 24.24 -6.13 2.72
C TRP A 99 24.47 -7.65 2.68
N THR A 100 23.43 -8.44 2.37
CA THR A 100 23.56 -9.90 2.24
C THR A 100 24.55 -10.27 1.12
N ILE A 101 24.47 -9.63 -0.04
CA ILE A 101 25.37 -9.88 -1.17
C ILE A 101 26.82 -9.52 -0.79
N VAL A 102 27.04 -8.35 -0.19
CA VAL A 102 28.38 -7.92 0.25
C VAL A 102 28.96 -8.90 1.25
N SER A 103 28.17 -9.37 2.21
CA SER A 103 28.62 -10.36 3.20
C SER A 103 29.00 -11.70 2.57
N ALA A 104 28.22 -12.17 1.58
CA ALA A 104 28.51 -13.40 0.86
C ALA A 104 29.79 -13.30 0.02
N VAL A 105 30.01 -12.16 -0.63
CA VAL A 105 31.25 -11.91 -1.41
C VAL A 105 32.46 -11.86 -0.48
N LEU A 106 32.37 -11.19 0.67
CA LEU A 106 33.43 -11.16 1.67
C LEU A 106 33.78 -12.57 2.17
N ALA A 107 32.77 -13.37 2.54
CA ALA A 107 32.98 -14.75 2.98
C ALA A 107 33.64 -15.61 1.89
N PHE A 108 33.23 -15.43 0.63
CA PHE A 108 33.84 -16.12 -0.51
C PHE A 108 35.30 -15.73 -0.73
N LEU A 109 35.64 -14.44 -0.63
CA LEU A 109 37.01 -13.95 -0.77
C LEU A 109 37.93 -14.48 0.33
N VAL A 110 37.45 -14.53 1.58
CA VAL A 110 38.18 -15.14 2.69
C VAL A 110 38.44 -16.63 2.44
N GLY A 111 37.43 -17.36 1.95
CA GLY A 111 37.58 -18.76 1.56
C GLY A 111 38.61 -18.97 0.44
N LEU A 112 38.61 -18.09 -0.57
CA LEU A 112 39.58 -18.13 -1.68
C LEU A 112 41.02 -17.87 -1.20
N LEU A 113 41.20 -16.92 -0.28
CA LEU A 113 42.50 -16.60 0.31
C LEU A 113 43.06 -17.76 1.13
N MET A 114 42.23 -18.41 1.96
CA MET A 114 42.66 -19.61 2.68
C MET A 114 43.13 -20.70 1.72
N LYS A 115 42.39 -20.94 0.63
CA LYS A 115 42.73 -21.97 -0.36
C LYS A 115 43.98 -21.68 -1.20
N ARG A 116 44.49 -20.44 -1.16
CA ARG A 116 45.76 -20.06 -1.80
C ARG A 116 46.95 -20.14 -0.85
N LEU A 117 46.72 -20.02 0.46
CA LEU A 117 47.76 -20.03 1.49
C LEU A 117 48.00 -21.42 2.08
N PHE A 118 47.00 -22.31 2.00
CA PHE A 118 47.02 -23.70 2.47
C PHE A 118 46.74 -24.66 1.31
#